data_AF-A0A6G3WW54-F1
#
_entry.id   AF-A0A6G3WW54-F1
#
_cell.length_a   1.000
_cell.length_b   1.000
_cell.length_c   1.000
_cell.angle_alpha   90.00
_cell.angle_beta   90.00
_cell.angle_gamma   90.00
#
_symmetry.space_group_name_H-M   'P 1'
#
loop_
_entity.id
_entity.type
_entity.pdbx_description
1 polymer ?
#
loop_
_entity_poly.entity_id
_entity_poly.type
_entity_poly.pdbx_seq_one_letter_code
_entity_poly.pdbx_strand_id
1 'polypeptide(L)'
;PEGPPAPVADTPFDLTAPRRIGERLDHPDAQLRRAGGFDHCWVLRPAAPGTLRRAARLAAPGEVRTLELWTTEPGLQVYTANQLDGAFTDGTGRRHERHGSLCLETQHLPDSPNRPGHPSTVLRPGETLRSRTEWRFPHLRPAADNRLRPPAAP
;
A
#
# COMPACT_ATOMS: atom_id res chain seq x y z
N PRO A 1 -9.01 -13.44 5.41
CA PRO A 1 -10.05 -12.38 5.54
C PRO A 1 -11.34 -12.96 6.12
N GLU A 2 -11.78 -12.47 7.28
CA GLU A 2 -12.82 -13.15 8.09
C GLU A 2 -14.26 -12.74 7.73
N GLY A 3 -14.47 -11.70 6.91
CA GLY A 3 -15.81 -11.17 6.63
C GLY A 3 -15.87 -10.18 5.47
N PRO A 4 -17.05 -9.57 5.24
CA PRO A 4 -17.20 -8.50 4.25
C PRO A 4 -16.40 -7.25 4.66
N PRO A 5 -16.11 -6.33 3.71
CA PRO A 5 -15.49 -5.05 4.03
C PRO A 5 -16.29 -4.28 5.09
N ALA A 6 -15.58 -3.71 6.08
CA ALA A 6 -16.16 -2.88 7.12
C ALA A 6 -15.86 -1.39 6.87
N PRO A 7 -16.75 -0.46 7.29
CA PRO A 7 -16.45 0.96 7.28
C PRO A 7 -15.24 1.27 8.16
N VAL A 8 -14.39 2.20 7.70
CA VAL A 8 -13.22 2.63 8.48
C VAL A 8 -13.52 3.83 9.38
N ALA A 9 -14.60 4.58 9.11
CA ALA A 9 -14.96 5.78 9.86
C ALA A 9 -15.07 5.48 11.36
N ASP A 10 -14.56 6.38 12.19
CA ASP A 10 -14.55 6.25 13.65
C ASP A 10 -13.80 5.01 14.18
N THR A 11 -12.91 4.42 13.37
CA THR A 11 -12.03 3.32 13.78
C THR A 11 -10.54 3.74 13.69
N PRO A 12 -9.61 2.92 14.22
CA PRO A 12 -8.18 3.13 14.01
C PRO A 12 -7.75 3.07 12.54
N PHE A 13 -8.53 2.38 11.72
CA PHE A 13 -8.31 2.22 10.27
C PHE A 13 -8.76 3.44 9.47
N ASP A 14 -9.38 4.45 10.09
CA ASP A 14 -9.70 5.71 9.42
C ASP A 14 -8.40 6.47 9.11
N LEU A 15 -7.99 6.39 7.84
CA LEU A 15 -6.89 7.12 7.25
C LEU A 15 -7.38 8.03 6.11
N THR A 16 -8.67 8.41 6.13
CA THR A 16 -9.28 9.28 5.12
C THR A 16 -8.79 10.73 5.22
N ALA A 17 -8.30 11.11 6.41
CA ALA A 17 -7.51 12.31 6.68
C ALA A 17 -6.09 11.91 7.12
N PRO A 18 -5.09 12.81 6.98
CA PRO A 18 -3.73 12.54 7.44
C PRO A 18 -3.68 12.18 8.93
N ARG A 19 -2.97 11.09 9.25
CA ARG A 19 -2.72 10.59 10.60
C ARG A 19 -1.30 10.06 10.67
N ARG A 20 -0.69 10.11 11.86
CA ARG A 20 0.57 9.39 12.11
C ARG A 20 0.25 7.91 12.29
N ILE A 21 0.88 7.06 11.49
CA ILE A 21 0.63 5.62 11.51
C ILE A 21 0.91 5.03 12.90
N GLY A 22 2.04 5.39 13.52
CA GLY A 22 2.42 4.86 14.83
C GLY A 22 1.38 5.10 15.93
N GLU A 23 0.67 6.23 15.91
CA GLU A 23 -0.38 6.55 16.90
C GLU A 23 -1.64 5.67 16.74
N ARG A 24 -1.74 4.92 15.64
CA ARG A 24 -2.89 4.06 15.34
C ARG A 24 -2.63 2.59 15.69
N LEU A 25 -1.37 2.14 15.68
CA LEU A 25 -1.03 0.71 15.75
C LEU A 25 -1.38 0.05 17.09
N ASP A 26 -1.35 0.82 18.18
CA ASP A 26 -1.61 0.33 19.54
C ASP A 26 -3.03 0.68 20.04
N HIS A 27 -3.90 1.19 19.16
CA HIS A 27 -5.28 1.50 19.55
C HIS A 27 -6.00 0.21 20.01
N PRO A 28 -6.84 0.27 21.05
CA PRO A 28 -7.57 -0.91 21.53
C PRO A 28 -8.62 -1.38 20.51
N ASP A 29 -8.19 -2.24 19.59
CA ASP A 29 -9.02 -2.86 18.56
C ASP A 29 -8.65 -4.34 18.40
N ALA A 30 -9.65 -5.19 18.17
CA ALA A 30 -9.46 -6.65 18.11
C ALA A 30 -8.61 -7.08 16.91
N GLN A 31 -8.78 -6.44 15.75
CA GLN A 31 -8.02 -6.80 14.56
C GLN A 31 -6.56 -6.32 14.65
N LEU A 32 -6.33 -5.13 15.23
CA LEU A 32 -4.97 -4.65 15.52
C LEU A 32 -4.23 -5.57 16.48
N ARG A 33 -4.89 -6.01 17.57
CA ARG A 33 -4.28 -6.96 18.52
C ARG A 33 -3.93 -8.29 17.86
N ARG A 34 -4.81 -8.81 16.99
CA ARG A 34 -4.58 -10.08 16.30
C ARG A 34 -3.41 -9.98 15.30
N ALA A 35 -3.31 -8.87 14.57
CA ALA A 35 -2.27 -8.67 13.57
C ALA A 35 -0.95 -8.12 14.15
N GLY A 36 -0.98 -7.55 15.36
CA GLY A 36 0.15 -6.83 15.94
C GLY A 36 0.45 -5.52 15.22
N GLY A 37 -0.55 -4.81 14.72
CA GLY A 37 -0.41 -3.60 13.90
C GLY A 37 -1.33 -3.64 12.68
N PHE A 38 -1.02 -2.85 11.66
CA PHE A 38 -1.69 -2.99 10.37
C PHE A 38 -1.12 -4.18 9.59
N ASP A 39 -2.03 -4.98 9.06
CA ASP A 39 -1.82 -6.06 8.11
C ASP A 39 -3.15 -6.31 7.39
N HIS A 40 -3.69 -5.25 6.80
CA HIS A 40 -5.08 -5.21 6.37
C HIS A 40 -5.17 -4.62 4.96
N CYS A 41 -6.21 -5.01 4.23
CA CYS A 41 -6.52 -4.44 2.92
C CYS A 41 -7.57 -3.34 3.05
N TRP A 42 -7.22 -2.12 2.65
CA TRP A 42 -8.18 -1.05 2.44
C TRP A 42 -8.84 -1.22 1.08
N VAL A 43 -10.17 -1.31 1.08
CA VAL A 43 -10.97 -1.23 -0.15
C VAL A 43 -10.97 0.23 -0.60
N LEU A 44 -10.40 0.47 -1.78
CA LEU A 44 -10.30 1.81 -2.33
C LEU A 44 -11.64 2.24 -2.93
N ARG A 45 -11.92 3.54 -2.91
CA ARG A 45 -13.11 4.10 -3.58
C ARG A 45 -13.19 3.62 -5.03
N PRO A 46 -14.39 3.30 -5.55
CA PRO A 46 -14.56 2.87 -6.93
C PRO A 46 -14.02 3.89 -7.93
N ALA A 47 -13.48 3.39 -9.03
CA ALA A 47 -13.13 4.18 -10.21
C ALA A 47 -13.51 3.38 -11.47
N ALA A 48 -13.62 4.07 -12.61
CA ALA A 48 -13.84 3.38 -13.88
C ALA A 48 -12.70 2.37 -14.15
N PRO A 49 -12.99 1.22 -14.79
CA PRO A 49 -11.96 0.21 -15.10
C PRO A 49 -10.73 0.81 -15.78
N GLY A 50 -9.53 0.40 -15.35
CA GLY A 50 -8.27 0.90 -15.88
C GLY A 50 -7.90 2.34 -15.51
N THR A 51 -8.73 3.04 -14.72
CA THR A 51 -8.45 4.41 -14.30
C THR A 51 -7.52 4.44 -13.09
N LEU A 52 -6.40 5.15 -13.21
CA LEU A 52 -5.52 5.41 -12.08
C LEU A 52 -6.21 6.31 -11.05
N ARG A 53 -6.13 5.93 -9.78
CA ARG A 53 -6.53 6.78 -8.65
C ARG A 53 -5.48 6.73 -7.55
N ARG A 54 -5.40 7.81 -6.77
CA ARG A 54 -4.51 7.85 -5.60
C ARG A 54 -5.04 6.92 -4.52
N ALA A 55 -4.30 5.85 -4.25
CA ALA A 55 -4.60 4.86 -3.22
C ALA A 55 -4.12 5.33 -1.84
N ALA A 56 -2.94 5.94 -1.77
CA ALA A 56 -2.37 6.44 -0.53
C ALA A 56 -1.45 7.64 -0.77
N ARG A 57 -1.23 8.41 0.29
CA ARG A 57 -0.16 9.39 0.41
C ARG A 57 0.56 9.16 1.73
N LEU A 58 1.86 8.93 1.66
CA LEU A 58 2.74 8.79 2.80
C LEU A 58 3.70 9.97 2.84
N ALA A 59 3.80 10.65 3.97
CA ALA A 59 4.67 11.79 4.15
C ALA A 59 5.51 11.64 5.42
N ALA A 60 6.78 12.00 5.33
CA ALA A 60 7.61 12.24 6.49
C ALA A 60 7.15 13.51 7.23
N PRO A 61 7.50 13.69 8.53
CA PRO A 61 7.21 14.93 9.26
C PRO A 61 7.67 16.18 8.47
N GLY A 62 6.81 17.19 8.41
CA GLY A 62 7.05 18.40 7.62
C GLY A 62 7.02 18.20 6.10
N GLU A 63 6.54 17.05 5.62
CA GLU A 63 6.41 16.69 4.19
C GLU A 63 7.70 16.70 3.37
N VAL A 64 8.86 16.72 4.05
CA VAL A 64 10.20 16.76 3.44
C VAL A 64 10.47 15.60 2.48
N ARG A 65 9.78 14.48 2.70
CA ARG A 65 9.67 13.36 1.76
C ARG A 65 8.21 12.97 1.67
N THR A 66 7.73 12.83 0.45
CA THR A 66 6.35 12.45 0.15
C THR A 66 6.33 11.41 -0.95
N LEU A 67 5.56 10.35 -0.73
CA LEU A 67 5.20 9.34 -1.71
C LEU A 67 3.68 9.40 -1.92
N GLU A 68 3.25 9.49 -3.17
CA GLU A 68 1.90 9.17 -3.56
C GLU A 68 1.87 7.85 -4.31
N LEU A 69 0.98 6.95 -3.89
CA LEU A 69 0.76 5.67 -4.54
C LEU A 69 -0.52 5.75 -5.35
N TRP A 70 -0.43 5.51 -6.66
CA TRP A 70 -1.55 5.51 -7.58
C TRP A 70 -1.73 4.13 -8.18
N THR A 71 -2.97 3.68 -8.36
CA THR A 71 -3.22 2.34 -8.90
C THR A 71 -4.57 2.20 -9.61
N THR A 72 -4.65 1.20 -10.49
CA THR A 72 -5.90 0.69 -11.07
C THR A 72 -6.54 -0.42 -10.24
N GLU A 73 -5.80 -1.01 -9.29
CA GLU A 73 -6.25 -2.11 -8.44
C GLU A 73 -7.36 -1.71 -7.45
N PRO A 74 -8.30 -2.59 -7.07
CA PRO A 74 -9.40 -2.27 -6.16
C PRO A 74 -8.98 -2.11 -4.68
N GLY A 75 -7.86 -2.71 -4.27
CA GLY A 75 -7.42 -2.74 -2.88
C GLY A 75 -5.97 -2.27 -2.67
N LEU A 76 -5.68 -1.89 -1.44
CA LEU A 76 -4.34 -1.60 -0.94
C LEU A 76 -4.08 -2.38 0.34
N GLN A 77 -3.21 -3.38 0.31
CA GLN A 77 -2.69 -4.00 1.53
C GLN A 77 -1.68 -3.07 2.18
N VAL A 78 -1.84 -2.88 3.49
CA VAL A 78 -0.94 -2.08 4.31
C VAL A 78 -0.44 -2.97 5.43
N TYR A 79 0.87 -3.20 5.45
CA TYR A 79 1.54 -4.01 6.46
C TYR A 79 2.64 -3.21 7.14
N THR A 80 2.58 -3.14 8.47
CA THR A 80 3.50 -2.34 9.29
C THR A 80 4.66 -3.15 9.85
N ALA A 81 5.18 -4.16 9.14
CA ALA A 81 6.36 -4.91 9.60
C ALA A 81 6.18 -5.53 11.02
N ASN A 82 4.99 -6.05 11.32
CA ASN A 82 4.59 -6.50 12.66
C ASN A 82 5.43 -7.68 13.18
N GLN A 83 6.02 -8.46 12.27
CA GLN A 83 6.79 -9.68 12.56
C GLN A 83 8.32 -9.47 12.50
N LEU A 84 8.79 -8.25 12.22
CA LEU A 84 10.23 -7.96 12.30
C LEU A 84 10.63 -7.81 13.77
N ASP A 85 11.77 -8.36 14.15
CA ASP A 85 12.25 -8.44 15.54
C ASP A 85 13.68 -7.87 15.72
N GLY A 86 14.24 -7.28 14.66
CA GLY A 86 15.61 -6.76 14.66
C GLY A 86 16.69 -7.83 14.47
N ALA A 87 16.33 -9.08 14.16
CA ALA A 87 17.29 -10.12 13.79
C ALA A 87 17.83 -9.94 12.36
N PHE A 88 17.01 -9.39 11.46
CA PHE A 88 17.44 -9.05 10.11
C PHE A 88 18.21 -7.73 10.08
N THR A 89 19.39 -7.74 9.45
CA THR A 89 20.23 -6.57 9.18
C THR A 89 20.46 -6.47 7.68
N ASP A 90 20.21 -5.30 7.10
CA ASP A 90 20.41 -5.10 5.66
C ASP A 90 21.88 -4.81 5.29
N GLY A 91 22.17 -4.68 3.99
CA GLY A 91 23.52 -4.41 3.48
C GLY A 91 24.12 -3.07 3.92
N THR A 92 23.35 -2.20 4.59
CA THR A 92 23.83 -0.93 5.18
C THR A 92 24.16 -1.06 6.67
N GLY A 93 23.97 -2.24 7.26
CA GLY A 93 24.14 -2.47 8.70
C GLY A 93 22.92 -2.05 9.53
N ARG A 94 21.80 -1.69 8.89
CA ARG A 94 20.58 -1.29 9.60
C ARG A 94 19.79 -2.51 10.03
N ARG A 95 19.48 -2.58 11.33
CA ARG A 95 18.56 -3.57 11.90
C ARG A 95 17.13 -3.19 11.57
N HIS A 96 16.32 -4.17 11.19
CA HIS A 96 14.90 -3.97 10.87
C HIS A 96 14.05 -4.42 12.04
N GLU A 97 13.52 -3.44 12.78
CA GLU A 97 12.71 -3.66 13.97
C GLU A 97 11.22 -3.70 13.64
N ARG A 98 10.44 -4.22 14.59
CA ARG A 98 8.98 -4.18 14.54
C ARG A 98 8.50 -2.75 14.27
N HIS A 99 7.60 -2.59 13.30
CA HIS A 99 7.05 -1.28 12.90
C HIS A 99 8.07 -0.30 12.31
N GLY A 100 9.29 -0.74 12.01
CA GLY A 100 10.34 0.08 11.38
C GLY A 100 10.15 0.33 9.88
N SER A 101 9.22 -0.38 9.25
CA SER A 101 8.96 -0.34 7.81
C SER A 101 7.45 -0.43 7.52
N LEU A 102 7.06 0.03 6.34
CA LEU A 102 5.67 0.04 5.87
C LEU A 102 5.60 -0.48 4.43
N CYS A 103 4.81 -1.53 4.21
CA CYS A 103 4.45 -2.01 2.88
C CYS A 103 3.14 -1.36 2.43
N LEU A 104 3.09 -0.98 1.15
CA LEU A 104 1.90 -0.47 0.46
C LEU A 104 1.73 -1.27 -0.84
N GLU A 105 0.91 -2.32 -0.80
CA GLU A 105 0.81 -3.30 -1.88
C GLU A 105 -0.55 -3.18 -2.59
N THR A 106 -0.51 -2.70 -3.82
CA THR A 106 -1.71 -2.52 -4.65
C THR A 106 -2.12 -3.87 -5.22
N GLN A 107 -3.38 -4.28 -5.01
CA GLN A 107 -3.82 -5.61 -5.42
C GLN A 107 -5.35 -5.71 -5.55
N HIS A 108 -5.79 -6.84 -6.10
CA HIS A 108 -7.17 -7.27 -5.96
C HIS A 108 -7.50 -7.49 -4.48
N LEU A 109 -8.79 -7.60 -4.15
CA LEU A 109 -9.17 -7.85 -2.77
C LEU A 109 -8.66 -9.23 -2.33
N PRO A 110 -8.04 -9.36 -1.15
CA PRO A 110 -7.71 -10.66 -0.59
C PRO A 110 -8.93 -11.57 -0.59
N ASP A 111 -8.70 -12.87 -0.82
CA ASP A 111 -9.77 -13.89 -0.87
C ASP A 111 -10.75 -13.74 -2.06
N SER A 112 -10.48 -12.86 -3.03
CA SER A 112 -11.29 -12.72 -4.26
C SER A 112 -11.68 -14.06 -4.94
N PRO A 113 -10.78 -15.06 -5.11
CA PRO A 113 -11.15 -16.35 -5.70
C PRO A 113 -12.30 -17.08 -4.98
N ASN A 114 -12.44 -16.89 -3.66
CA ASN A 114 -13.45 -17.55 -2.84
C ASN A 114 -14.66 -16.65 -2.55
N ARG A 115 -14.69 -15.43 -3.11
CA ARG A 115 -15.71 -14.40 -2.83
C ARG A 115 -16.33 -13.92 -4.14
N PRO A 116 -17.44 -14.53 -4.61
CA PRO A 116 -18.05 -14.19 -5.90
C PRO A 116 -18.50 -12.71 -6.06
N GLY A 117 -18.72 -12.00 -4.95
CA GLY A 117 -19.05 -10.57 -4.96
C GLY A 117 -17.84 -9.64 -5.07
N HIS A 118 -16.61 -10.15 -5.00
CA HIS A 118 -15.39 -9.36 -5.17
C HIS A 118 -14.99 -9.28 -6.64
N PRO A 119 -14.19 -8.28 -7.04
CA PRO A 119 -13.54 -8.26 -8.34
C PRO A 119 -12.77 -9.57 -8.56
N SER A 120 -13.11 -10.26 -9.66
CA SER A 120 -12.51 -11.54 -10.02
C SER A 120 -11.02 -11.39 -10.30
N THR A 121 -10.23 -12.35 -9.81
CA THR A 121 -8.81 -12.51 -10.13
C THR A 121 -8.56 -13.62 -11.15
N VAL A 122 -9.62 -14.28 -11.64
CA VAL A 122 -9.50 -15.36 -12.63
C VAL A 122 -9.11 -14.76 -13.98
N LEU A 123 -8.03 -15.26 -14.55
CA LEU A 123 -7.59 -15.00 -15.91
C LEU A 123 -7.73 -16.28 -16.74
N ARG A 124 -8.56 -16.26 -17.78
CA ARG A 124 -8.80 -17.41 -18.68
C ARG A 124 -7.91 -17.35 -19.93
N PRO A 125 -7.72 -18.48 -20.63
CA PRO A 125 -7.01 -18.49 -21.91
C PRO A 125 -7.58 -17.45 -22.88
N GLY A 126 -6.70 -16.65 -23.48
CA GLY A 126 -7.07 -15.58 -24.42
C GLY A 126 -7.42 -14.24 -23.77
N GLU A 127 -7.61 -14.18 -22.45
CA GLU A 127 -7.82 -12.91 -21.73
C GLU A 127 -6.49 -12.20 -21.47
N THR A 128 -6.55 -10.88 -21.29
CA THR A 128 -5.38 -10.06 -20.88
C THR A 128 -5.70 -9.34 -19.59
N LEU A 129 -4.92 -9.60 -18.54
CA LEU A 129 -4.94 -8.81 -17.32
C LEU A 129 -4.08 -7.56 -17.51
N ARG A 130 -4.62 -6.39 -17.14
CA ARG A 130 -3.85 -5.14 -17.07
C ARG A 130 -3.99 -4.54 -15.68
N SER A 131 -2.84 -4.28 -15.07
CA SER A 131 -2.73 -3.57 -13.79
C SER A 131 -1.64 -2.51 -13.91
N ARG A 132 -1.83 -1.39 -13.22
CA ARG A 132 -0.85 -0.31 -13.17
C ARG A 132 -0.75 0.22 -11.75
N THR A 133 0.49 0.36 -11.30
CA THR A 133 0.84 1.02 -10.04
C THR A 133 1.94 2.02 -10.28
N GLU A 134 1.79 3.22 -9.72
CA GLU A 134 2.76 4.30 -9.83
C GLU A 134 3.14 4.82 -8.45
N TRP A 135 4.45 4.94 -8.25
CA TRP A 135 5.07 5.55 -7.08
C TRP A 135 5.53 6.93 -7.50
N ARG A 136 4.81 7.97 -7.05
CA ARG A 136 5.12 9.36 -7.40
C ARG A 136 5.76 10.05 -6.21
N PHE A 137 6.85 10.76 -6.45
CA PHE A 137 7.62 11.46 -5.42
C PHE A 137 7.56 12.97 -5.64
N PRO A 138 6.44 13.65 -5.29
CA PRO A 138 6.22 15.06 -5.65
C PRO A 138 7.18 16.05 -4.99
N HIS A 139 7.85 15.64 -3.91
CA HIS A 139 8.88 16.44 -3.23
C HIS A 139 10.20 16.49 -4.03
N LEU A 140 10.40 15.56 -4.96
CA LEU A 140 11.51 15.64 -5.91
C LEU A 140 11.11 16.67 -6.97
N ARG A 141 11.93 17.71 -7.12
CA ARG A 141 11.79 18.62 -8.26
C ARG A 141 11.92 17.79 -9.54
N PRO A 142 11.19 18.13 -10.62
CA PRO A 142 11.52 17.57 -11.93
C PRO A 142 13.00 17.81 -12.15
N ALA A 143 13.77 16.74 -12.32
CA ALA A 143 15.16 16.88 -12.71
C ALA A 143 15.15 17.73 -13.98
N ALA A 144 15.85 18.87 -13.95
CA ALA A 144 16.21 19.53 -15.18
C ALA A 144 17.02 18.50 -15.98
N ASP A 145 16.41 17.97 -17.04
CA ASP A 145 17.00 17.04 -18.00
C ASP A 145 17.35 15.64 -17.46
N ASN A 146 16.33 14.80 -17.25
CA ASN A 146 16.51 13.34 -17.14
C ASN A 146 16.12 12.67 -18.48
N ARG A 147 16.77 13.08 -19.56
CA ARG A 147 16.88 12.20 -20.73
C ARG A 147 17.74 11.03 -20.31
N LEU A 148 17.12 9.86 -20.17
CA LEU A 148 17.81 8.58 -20.16
C LEU A 148 18.84 8.63 -21.30
N ARG A 149 20.13 8.73 -20.96
CA ARG A 149 21.18 8.55 -21.96
C ARG A 149 20.92 7.17 -22.58
N PRO A 150 20.77 7.05 -23.90
CA PRO A 150 20.72 5.74 -24.51
C PRO A 150 21.99 4.98 -24.13
N PRO A 151 21.91 3.65 -23.93
CA PRO A 151 23.10 2.85 -23.67
C PRO A 151 24.11 3.08 -24.79
N ALA A 152 25.37 3.24 -24.43
CA ALA A 152 26.44 3.30 -25.41
C ALA A 152 26.38 2.02 -26.27
N ALA A 153 26.34 2.20 -27.59
CA ALA A 153 26.42 1.09 -28.53
C ALA A 153 27.77 0.37 -28.35
N PRO A 154 27.82 -0.96 -28.59
CA PRO A 154 29.04 -1.77 -28.42
C PRO A 154 30.17 -1.35 -29.36
#